data_AF-A0A953BGQ5-F1
#
_entry.id   AF-A0A953BGQ5-F1
#
_cell.length_a   1.000
_cell.length_b   1.000
_cell.length_c   1.000
_cell.angle_alpha   90.00
_cell.angle_beta   90.00
_cell.angle_gamma   90.00
#
_symmetry.space_group_name_H-M   'P 1'
#
loop_
_entity.id
_entity.type
_entity.pdbx_description
1 polymer ?
#
loop_
_entity_poly.entity_id
_entity_poly.type
_entity_poly.pdbx_seq_one_letter_code
_entity_poly.pdbx_strand_id
1 'polypeptide(L)'
;MTSCGFIRVLVATIAVVAAILRPETASAADSSRTWTDLAGDVLVRRTDPQMVAELAEGCNLPNLTRLMVGTWSTPTPTTDPYTGTYVDAAVGHLLRFDLELRGVVNPPGSLSPSSYTPFQFGPSPLYGFIEFDVDGDVDTGGELGSAARNRYLANVGRFGRLPRPPLTGRAAKFGWQVDSIFGTTPQIERSGSDFSLAFCGCYPTTIVSESGNGNGVFEAGETWIVRGGFFQRAGGYQGACSSIGGAAGLQVGQYVPWVNLRWSHSIATDRTTITLIFPATMQGAAQLAGQAVQPMNFSASDHTSLAEALNDLITGCVSVAPGTPVHTLSNRWAGRDPNDPRYRDPTRWSTHALVGTAAVTPVDGASLIWTDTGFDDVHRDLNGDGIADPSDKSVVLQTIEALDGSVWDAGGNGREDGVVILSSPGVNFAAADVDGNGSIDSLDVRSLCIGDFNRDGQVNILDYITFFNAFITGDSAADLNLNGVLDAGDFSIFTNSVLQGC
;
A
#
# COMPACT_ATOMS: atom_id res chain seq x y z
N MET A 1 42.55 -72.53 -3.57
CA MET A 1 41.85 -72.49 -4.87
C MET A 1 40.75 -71.44 -4.76
N THR A 2 40.72 -70.48 -5.70
CA THR A 2 39.68 -69.45 -5.98
C THR A 2 39.24 -68.55 -4.81
N SER A 3 39.85 -67.37 -4.57
CA SER A 3 39.72 -66.08 -5.29
C SER A 3 38.28 -65.62 -5.52
N CYS A 4 37.85 -64.56 -4.81
CA CYS A 4 36.92 -63.55 -5.35
C CYS A 4 36.99 -62.27 -4.48
N GLY A 5 37.78 -61.30 -4.94
CA GLY A 5 37.79 -59.94 -4.41
C GLY A 5 36.74 -59.10 -5.14
N PHE A 6 35.85 -58.45 -4.38
CA PHE A 6 34.91 -57.48 -4.91
C PHE A 6 35.56 -56.09 -4.90
N ILE A 7 36.01 -55.64 -6.07
CA ILE A 7 36.36 -54.24 -6.33
C ILE A 7 35.06 -53.50 -6.64
N ARG A 8 34.64 -52.56 -5.77
CA ARG A 8 33.59 -51.59 -6.07
C ARG A 8 34.19 -50.49 -6.96
N VAL A 9 33.81 -50.47 -8.23
CA VAL A 9 34.08 -49.35 -9.15
C VAL A 9 33.06 -48.25 -8.85
N LEU A 10 33.53 -47.13 -8.31
CA LEU A 10 32.76 -45.90 -8.15
C LEU A 10 32.81 -45.16 -9.50
N VAL A 11 31.74 -45.21 -10.28
CA VAL A 11 31.60 -44.38 -11.49
C VAL A 11 31.10 -43.00 -11.04
N ALA A 12 32.03 -42.03 -10.95
CA ALA A 12 31.69 -40.63 -10.75
C ALA A 12 31.31 -40.01 -12.09
N THR A 13 30.01 -39.83 -12.32
CA THR A 13 29.48 -39.09 -13.47
C THR A 13 29.64 -37.59 -13.19
N ILE A 14 30.70 -36.98 -13.70
CA ILE A 14 30.86 -35.52 -13.71
C ILE A 14 29.93 -34.97 -14.80
N ALA A 15 28.77 -34.45 -14.39
CA ALA A 15 27.93 -33.64 -15.26
C ALA A 15 28.56 -32.25 -15.39
N VAL A 16 29.24 -32.01 -16.51
CA VAL A 16 29.69 -30.67 -16.90
C VAL A 16 28.45 -29.89 -17.33
N VAL A 17 27.90 -29.08 -16.43
CA VAL A 17 26.90 -28.06 -16.77
C VAL A 17 27.64 -26.96 -17.52
N ALA A 18 27.57 -26.99 -18.85
CA ALA A 18 27.96 -25.86 -19.67
C ALA A 18 26.95 -24.73 -19.41
N ALA A 19 27.33 -23.76 -18.57
CA ALA A 19 26.61 -22.51 -18.44
C ALA A 19 26.68 -21.79 -19.80
N ILE A 20 25.60 -21.90 -20.59
CA ILE A 20 25.39 -21.06 -21.75
C ILE A 20 25.14 -19.66 -21.19
N LEU A 21 26.22 -18.85 -21.12
CA LEU A 21 26.12 -17.41 -20.95
C LEU A 21 25.33 -16.87 -22.14
N ARG A 22 24.01 -16.77 -21.99
CA ARG A 22 23.19 -15.99 -22.92
C ARG A 22 23.64 -14.54 -22.74
N PRO A 23 24.04 -13.83 -23.81
CA PRO A 23 24.23 -12.40 -23.70
C PRO A 23 22.90 -11.81 -23.20
N GLU A 24 22.93 -11.11 -22.07
CA GLU A 24 21.84 -10.25 -21.65
C GLU A 24 21.63 -9.25 -22.79
N THR A 25 20.63 -9.51 -23.63
CA THR A 25 20.09 -8.47 -24.50
C THR A 25 19.61 -7.40 -23.55
N ALA A 26 20.26 -6.23 -23.57
CA ALA A 26 19.82 -5.06 -22.82
C ALA A 26 18.32 -4.89 -23.10
N SER A 27 17.49 -5.26 -22.12
CA SER A 27 16.06 -4.98 -22.19
C SER A 27 15.94 -3.47 -22.34
N ALA A 28 15.08 -3.02 -23.26
CA ALA A 28 14.69 -1.61 -23.26
C ALA A 28 14.29 -1.26 -21.83
N ALA A 29 14.87 -0.21 -21.25
CA ALA A 29 14.56 0.20 -19.90
C ALA A 29 13.04 0.40 -19.80
N ASP A 30 12.40 -0.28 -18.86
CA ASP A 30 10.97 -0.15 -18.68
C ASP A 30 10.64 1.32 -18.38
N SER A 31 9.67 1.88 -19.09
CA SER A 31 9.24 3.28 -18.90
C SER A 31 8.20 3.44 -17.77
N SER A 32 7.80 2.32 -17.18
CA SER A 32 6.78 2.23 -16.14
C SER A 32 7.02 1.01 -15.27
N ARG A 33 6.61 1.09 -14.01
CA ARG A 33 6.55 -0.02 -13.08
C ARG A 33 5.11 -0.30 -12.71
N THR A 34 4.79 -1.58 -12.62
CA THR A 34 3.48 -2.06 -12.23
C THR A 34 3.62 -2.87 -10.96
N TRP A 35 2.72 -2.60 -10.02
CA TRP A 35 2.48 -3.42 -8.84
C TRP A 35 1.06 -3.96 -8.93
N THR A 36 0.87 -5.19 -8.48
CA THR A 36 -0.42 -5.90 -8.54
C THR A 36 -0.78 -6.41 -7.16
N ASP A 37 -2.06 -6.41 -6.87
CA ASP A 37 -2.64 -6.94 -5.64
C ASP A 37 -3.79 -7.88 -5.97
N LEU A 38 -4.11 -8.80 -5.06
CA LEU A 38 -5.07 -9.85 -5.31
C LEU A 38 -6.50 -9.31 -5.33
N ALA A 39 -7.20 -9.47 -6.45
CA ALA A 39 -8.60 -9.05 -6.50
C ALA A 39 -9.49 -9.84 -5.52
N GLY A 40 -10.27 -9.15 -4.68
CA GLY A 40 -11.26 -9.76 -3.79
C GLY A 40 -10.73 -10.26 -2.44
N ASP A 41 -9.52 -9.89 -2.05
CA ASP A 41 -8.93 -10.18 -0.74
C ASP A 41 -9.26 -9.14 0.34
N VAL A 42 -10.23 -8.26 0.07
CA VAL A 42 -10.71 -7.25 1.03
C VAL A 42 -11.09 -7.85 2.38
N LEU A 43 -10.63 -7.19 3.43
CA LEU A 43 -10.95 -7.50 4.82
C LEU A 43 -11.38 -6.23 5.55
N VAL A 44 -12.58 -6.26 6.14
CA VAL A 44 -13.07 -5.13 6.94
C VAL A 44 -12.30 -5.07 8.27
N ARG A 45 -11.51 -4.01 8.45
CA ARG A 45 -10.75 -3.70 9.66
C ARG A 45 -11.21 -2.38 10.26
N ARG A 46 -12.15 -2.48 11.18
CA ARG A 46 -12.69 -1.33 11.92
C ARG A 46 -11.64 -0.76 12.86
N THR A 47 -11.61 0.56 12.99
CA THR A 47 -10.68 1.26 13.87
C THR A 47 -11.33 1.77 15.16
N ASP A 48 -12.67 1.66 15.27
CA ASP A 48 -13.39 2.01 16.48
C ASP A 48 -13.15 0.96 17.57
N PRO A 49 -13.04 1.36 18.85
CA PRO A 49 -12.65 0.45 19.93
C PRO A 49 -13.49 -0.83 20.00
N GLN A 50 -14.77 -0.79 19.66
CA GLN A 50 -15.69 -1.92 19.79
C GLN A 50 -15.91 -2.71 18.49
N MET A 51 -15.30 -2.27 17.38
CA MET A 51 -15.54 -2.81 16.04
C MET A 51 -17.03 -2.83 15.65
N VAL A 52 -17.76 -1.79 16.02
CA VAL A 52 -19.20 -1.65 15.74
C VAL A 52 -19.50 -0.58 14.69
N ALA A 53 -18.49 0.15 14.20
CA ALA A 53 -18.71 1.16 13.16
C ALA A 53 -19.44 0.57 11.95
N GLU A 54 -20.53 1.22 11.56
CA GLU A 54 -21.38 0.79 10.45
C GLU A 54 -20.77 1.19 9.11
N LEU A 55 -20.81 0.27 8.15
CA LEU A 55 -20.53 0.53 6.74
C LEU A 55 -21.80 1.09 6.09
N ALA A 56 -21.63 1.95 5.08
CA ALA A 56 -22.78 2.43 4.31
C ALA A 56 -23.43 1.28 3.53
N GLU A 57 -24.77 1.33 3.43
CA GLU A 57 -25.53 0.39 2.61
C GLU A 57 -25.09 0.50 1.14
N GLY A 58 -24.80 -0.64 0.50
CA GLY A 58 -24.34 -0.68 -0.89
C GLY A 58 -22.90 -0.19 -1.11
N CYS A 59 -22.11 0.00 -0.05
CA CYS A 59 -20.69 0.32 -0.17
C CYS A 59 -19.93 -0.85 -0.82
N ASN A 60 -19.34 -0.60 -2.00
CA ASN A 60 -18.26 -1.42 -2.52
C ASN A 60 -17.01 -1.10 -1.70
N LEU A 61 -16.51 -2.08 -0.97
CA LEU A 61 -15.29 -1.91 -0.18
C LEU A 61 -14.09 -1.70 -1.11
N PRO A 62 -13.25 -0.68 -0.90
CA PRO A 62 -12.06 -0.49 -1.71
C PRO A 62 -11.15 -1.73 -1.67
N ASN A 63 -10.96 -2.34 -2.84
CA ASN A 63 -10.06 -3.47 -3.06
C ASN A 63 -9.00 -3.04 -4.08
N LEU A 64 -7.74 -3.00 -3.69
CA LEU A 64 -6.64 -2.67 -4.59
C LEU A 64 -6.45 -3.81 -5.58
N THR A 65 -6.09 -3.49 -6.82
CA THR A 65 -5.69 -4.54 -7.78
C THR A 65 -4.45 -4.21 -8.55
N ARG A 66 -4.23 -2.92 -8.85
CA ARG A 66 -3.05 -2.54 -9.61
C ARG A 66 -2.67 -1.10 -9.33
N LEU A 67 -1.38 -0.84 -9.32
CA LEU A 67 -0.81 0.48 -9.46
C LEU A 67 0.21 0.44 -10.59
N MET A 68 0.07 1.33 -11.56
CA MET A 68 1.08 1.53 -12.58
C MET A 68 1.59 2.97 -12.49
N VAL A 69 2.90 3.13 -12.37
CA VAL A 69 3.54 4.45 -12.34
C VAL A 69 4.67 4.49 -13.36
N GLY A 70 4.77 5.57 -14.12
CA GLY A 70 5.84 5.72 -15.09
C GLY A 70 6.00 7.14 -15.58
N THR A 71 7.09 7.38 -16.29
CA THR A 71 7.34 8.67 -16.93
C THR A 71 6.45 8.79 -18.17
N TRP A 72 5.82 9.94 -18.33
CA TRP A 72 4.73 10.16 -19.25
C TRP A 72 5.02 11.28 -20.25
N SER A 73 4.47 11.13 -21.46
CA SER A 73 4.38 12.18 -22.46
C SER A 73 2.99 12.20 -23.07
N THR A 74 2.48 13.40 -23.33
CA THR A 74 1.17 13.63 -23.95
C THR A 74 1.31 14.70 -25.04
N PRO A 75 0.64 14.55 -26.18
CA PRO A 75 0.63 15.56 -27.22
C PRO A 75 -0.19 16.81 -26.83
N THR A 76 -1.06 16.71 -25.82
CA THR A 76 -2.04 17.73 -25.45
C THR A 76 -2.05 18.02 -23.94
N PRO A 77 -0.91 18.40 -23.33
CA PRO A 77 -0.77 18.47 -21.87
C PRO A 77 -1.73 19.45 -21.18
N THR A 78 -2.22 20.48 -21.89
CA THR A 78 -3.11 21.50 -21.33
C THR A 78 -4.59 21.14 -21.37
N THR A 79 -5.01 20.31 -22.32
CA THR A 79 -6.44 20.02 -22.57
C THR A 79 -6.81 18.58 -22.27
N ASP A 80 -5.91 17.62 -22.56
CA ASP A 80 -6.07 16.22 -22.22
C ASP A 80 -4.69 15.64 -21.85
N PRO A 81 -4.23 15.86 -20.59
CA PRO A 81 -2.96 15.33 -20.14
C PRO A 81 -2.99 13.79 -19.98
N TYR A 82 -4.18 13.19 -19.97
CA TYR A 82 -4.38 11.78 -19.64
C TYR A 82 -4.30 10.86 -20.85
N THR A 83 -4.26 11.38 -22.07
CA THR A 83 -3.99 10.60 -23.28
C THR A 83 -2.54 10.83 -23.72
N GLY A 84 -1.80 9.75 -23.96
CA GLY A 84 -0.35 9.83 -24.16
C GLY A 84 0.30 8.45 -24.11
N THR A 85 1.61 8.43 -23.88
CA THR A 85 2.41 7.20 -23.81
C THR A 85 3.46 7.30 -22.72
N TYR A 86 3.83 6.15 -22.14
CA TYR A 86 5.01 6.06 -21.30
C TYR A 86 6.27 6.29 -22.14
N VAL A 87 7.25 6.99 -21.57
CA VAL A 87 8.51 7.35 -22.20
C VAL A 87 9.67 7.14 -21.24
N ASP A 88 10.91 7.15 -21.74
CA ASP A 88 12.10 7.03 -20.91
C ASP A 88 12.20 8.20 -19.89
N ALA A 89 12.57 7.88 -18.65
CA ALA A 89 12.68 8.83 -17.55
C ALA A 89 13.70 9.96 -17.81
N ALA A 90 14.70 9.72 -18.67
CA ALA A 90 15.70 10.72 -19.05
C ALA A 90 15.14 11.85 -19.94
N VAL A 91 14.04 11.59 -20.66
CA VAL A 91 13.45 12.58 -21.60
C VAL A 91 12.07 13.08 -21.17
N GLY A 92 11.35 12.31 -20.35
CA GLY A 92 10.02 12.73 -19.92
C GLY A 92 10.05 13.78 -18.80
N HIS A 93 8.99 14.60 -18.77
CA HIS A 93 8.82 15.68 -17.80
C HIS A 93 7.55 15.55 -16.97
N LEU A 94 6.72 14.56 -17.28
CA LEU A 94 5.50 14.23 -16.57
C LEU A 94 5.62 12.83 -16.00
N LEU A 95 4.86 12.59 -14.94
CA LEU A 95 4.65 11.29 -14.32
C LEU A 95 3.18 10.95 -14.50
N ARG A 96 2.89 9.67 -14.70
CA ARG A 96 1.54 9.13 -14.70
C ARG A 96 1.44 8.08 -13.61
N PHE A 97 0.36 8.15 -12.85
CA PHE A 97 -0.05 7.16 -11.86
C PHE A 97 -1.43 6.66 -12.30
N ASP A 98 -1.60 5.34 -12.41
CA ASP A 98 -2.90 4.69 -12.60
C ASP A 98 -3.12 3.72 -11.44
N LEU A 99 -3.94 4.13 -10.48
CA LEU A 99 -4.40 3.27 -9.38
C LEU A 99 -5.72 2.61 -9.78
N GLU A 100 -5.79 1.29 -9.72
CA GLU A 100 -6.98 0.52 -10.05
C GLU A 100 -7.54 -0.17 -8.81
N LEU A 101 -8.85 -0.07 -8.65
CA LEU A 101 -9.62 -0.74 -7.62
C LEU A 101 -10.77 -1.55 -8.23
N ARG A 102 -11.19 -2.62 -7.54
CA ARG A 102 -12.41 -3.36 -7.88
C ARG A 102 -13.68 -2.56 -7.57
N GLY A 103 -14.68 -2.69 -8.43
CA GLY A 103 -16.00 -2.11 -8.21
C GLY A 103 -16.05 -0.60 -8.48
N VAL A 104 -17.22 0.00 -8.22
CA VAL A 104 -17.40 1.45 -8.26
C VAL A 104 -16.88 2.04 -6.96
N VAL A 105 -15.77 2.79 -7.04
CA VAL A 105 -15.16 3.53 -5.93
C VAL A 105 -15.26 5.03 -6.18
N ASN A 106 -15.79 5.78 -5.21
CA ASN A 106 -16.10 7.19 -5.29
C ASN A 106 -14.94 8.07 -4.78
N PRO A 107 -14.80 9.32 -5.28
CA PRO A 107 -13.93 10.31 -4.65
C PRO A 107 -14.25 10.52 -3.15
N PRO A 108 -13.26 10.82 -2.29
CA PRO A 108 -13.50 11.07 -0.88
C PRO A 108 -14.29 12.36 -0.64
N GLY A 109 -15.29 12.27 0.25
CA GLY A 109 -15.88 13.42 0.91
C GLY A 109 -15.03 13.92 2.10
N SER A 110 -15.58 14.87 2.86
CA SER A 110 -14.90 15.45 4.02
C SER A 110 -15.07 14.55 5.26
N LEU A 111 -13.96 14.31 5.97
CA LEU A 111 -13.94 13.66 7.30
C LEU A 111 -13.78 14.67 8.45
N SER A 112 -13.77 15.98 8.15
CA SER A 112 -13.66 17.01 9.18
C SER A 112 -14.80 16.89 10.19
N PRO A 113 -14.54 17.02 11.51
CA PRO A 113 -15.59 17.05 12.53
C PRO A 113 -16.65 18.13 12.30
N SER A 114 -16.29 19.24 11.65
CA SER A 114 -17.23 20.32 11.34
C SER A 114 -18.06 20.10 10.07
N SER A 115 -17.70 19.10 9.25
CA SER A 115 -18.34 18.80 7.97
C SER A 115 -18.12 17.33 7.62
N TYR A 116 -18.68 16.42 8.42
CA TYR A 116 -18.55 14.99 8.19
C TYR A 116 -19.53 14.56 7.08
N THR A 117 -19.04 14.52 5.84
CA THR A 117 -19.82 14.17 4.64
C THR A 117 -19.08 13.15 3.76
N PRO A 118 -18.69 11.99 4.31
CA PRO A 118 -17.81 11.07 3.60
C PRO A 118 -18.39 10.51 2.30
N PHE A 119 -19.71 10.35 2.23
CA PHE A 119 -20.44 9.76 1.09
C PHE A 119 -20.96 10.81 0.10
N GLN A 120 -20.40 12.03 0.13
CA GLN A 120 -20.86 13.14 -0.70
C GLN A 120 -20.92 12.79 -2.21
N PHE A 121 -19.99 11.96 -2.68
CA PHE A 121 -19.86 11.60 -4.10
C PHE A 121 -20.31 10.17 -4.41
N GLY A 122 -20.96 9.48 -3.45
CA GLY A 122 -21.47 8.12 -3.59
C GLY A 122 -21.19 7.22 -2.37
N PRO A 123 -21.74 6.00 -2.36
CA PRO A 123 -21.74 5.11 -1.19
C PRO A 123 -20.39 4.44 -0.90
N SER A 124 -19.44 4.49 -1.83
CA SER A 124 -18.17 3.74 -1.78
C SER A 124 -16.94 4.66 -1.80
N PRO A 125 -16.81 5.64 -0.89
CA PRO A 125 -15.72 6.60 -0.92
C PRO A 125 -14.37 5.94 -0.62
N LEU A 126 -13.34 6.30 -1.39
CA LEU A 126 -11.96 5.89 -1.14
C LEU A 126 -11.32 6.77 -0.05
N TYR A 127 -10.84 6.15 1.01
CA TYR A 127 -9.91 6.75 1.96
C TYR A 127 -8.61 5.97 2.04
N GLY A 128 -7.52 6.65 2.40
CA GLY A 128 -6.23 5.98 2.63
C GLY A 128 -5.04 6.68 1.97
N PHE A 129 -3.95 5.93 1.85
CA PHE A 129 -2.65 6.44 1.44
C PHE A 129 -1.94 5.44 0.52
N ILE A 130 -1.46 5.91 -0.62
CA ILE A 130 -0.48 5.22 -1.46
C ILE A 130 0.84 5.95 -1.29
N GLU A 131 1.79 5.31 -0.64
CA GLU A 131 3.07 5.85 -0.21
C GLU A 131 4.17 5.49 -1.23
N PHE A 132 5.02 6.45 -1.55
CA PHE A 132 6.14 6.29 -2.48
C PHE A 132 7.45 6.65 -1.78
N ASP A 133 8.39 5.72 -1.78
CA ASP A 133 9.80 5.97 -1.48
C ASP A 133 10.50 6.27 -2.81
N VAL A 134 10.89 7.54 -3.00
CA VAL A 134 11.44 8.00 -4.27
C VAL A 134 12.96 7.93 -4.31
N ASP A 135 13.62 7.74 -3.16
CA ASP A 135 15.06 7.63 -3.08
C ASP A 135 15.61 6.22 -2.78
N GLY A 136 14.71 5.28 -2.47
CA GLY A 136 15.02 3.91 -2.09
C GLY A 136 15.66 3.80 -0.71
N ASP A 137 15.55 4.84 0.12
CA ASP A 137 16.12 4.88 1.46
C ASP A 137 15.02 4.86 2.52
N VAL A 138 14.70 3.65 2.98
CA VAL A 138 13.69 3.41 4.03
C VAL A 138 13.93 4.22 5.30
N ASP A 139 15.15 4.68 5.53
CA ASP A 139 15.53 5.47 6.68
C ASP A 139 15.15 6.95 6.59
N THR A 140 14.63 7.39 5.45
CA THR A 140 14.02 8.71 5.24
C THR A 140 12.49 8.63 5.32
N GLY A 141 11.82 9.76 5.15
CA GLY A 141 10.38 9.77 4.91
C GLY A 141 9.49 9.28 6.05
N GLY A 142 8.19 9.24 5.79
CA GLY A 142 7.16 8.81 6.72
C GLY A 142 6.49 9.95 7.49
N GLU A 143 5.79 9.59 8.56
CA GLU A 143 4.90 10.48 9.30
C GLU A 143 5.25 10.51 10.78
N LEU A 144 5.08 11.66 11.42
CA LEU A 144 5.36 11.82 12.85
C LEU A 144 4.07 11.92 13.67
N GLY A 145 4.14 11.54 14.94
CA GLY A 145 3.08 11.78 15.91
C GLY A 145 1.79 11.00 15.59
N SER A 146 0.64 11.67 15.68
CA SER A 146 -0.66 11.04 15.45
C SER A 146 -0.92 10.70 13.98
N ALA A 147 -0.24 11.37 13.04
CA ALA A 147 -0.41 11.11 11.61
C ALA A 147 0.11 9.71 11.22
N ALA A 148 1.19 9.24 11.86
CA ALA A 148 1.76 7.92 11.65
C ALA A 148 0.76 6.78 11.91
N ARG A 149 -0.17 6.98 12.85
CA ARG A 149 -1.17 5.95 13.23
C ARG A 149 -2.10 5.55 12.10
N ASN A 150 -2.28 6.41 11.10
CA ASN A 150 -3.15 6.16 9.96
C ASN A 150 -2.36 5.73 8.71
N ARG A 151 -1.07 5.42 8.85
CA ARG A 151 -0.21 4.99 7.73
C ARG A 151 -0.05 3.50 7.67
N TYR A 152 0.51 3.04 6.57
CA TYR A 152 0.66 1.64 6.22
C TYR A 152 1.36 0.85 7.34
N LEU A 153 2.55 1.26 7.80
CA LEU A 153 3.30 0.54 8.84
C LEU A 153 2.55 0.41 10.18
N ALA A 154 1.67 1.36 10.50
CA ALA A 154 0.88 1.30 11.72
C ALA A 154 -0.33 0.36 11.61
N ASN A 155 -0.73 -0.04 10.39
CA ASN A 155 -1.99 -0.75 10.16
C ASN A 155 -1.86 -2.06 9.40
N VAL A 156 -0.76 -2.31 8.68
CA VAL A 156 -0.57 -3.55 7.89
C VAL A 156 -0.72 -4.82 8.73
N GLY A 157 -0.25 -4.80 9.99
CA GLY A 157 -0.44 -5.91 10.93
C GLY A 157 -1.91 -6.26 11.16
N ARG A 158 -2.85 -5.31 11.07
CA ARG A 158 -4.29 -5.59 11.20
C ARG A 158 -4.80 -6.60 10.18
N PHE A 159 -4.12 -6.74 9.04
CA PHE A 159 -4.52 -7.61 7.95
C PHE A 159 -3.89 -9.01 8.04
N GLY A 160 -3.19 -9.32 9.13
CA GLY A 160 -2.40 -10.55 9.22
C GLY A 160 -1.27 -10.56 8.18
N ARG A 161 -0.67 -9.38 7.93
CA ARG A 161 0.42 -9.20 6.97
C ARG A 161 1.53 -8.37 7.59
N LEU A 162 2.74 -8.55 7.07
CA LEU A 162 3.87 -7.65 7.29
C LEU A 162 4.49 -7.27 5.94
N PRO A 163 5.10 -6.08 5.85
CA PRO A 163 5.88 -5.74 4.68
C PRO A 163 7.13 -6.59 4.60
N ARG A 164 7.64 -6.75 3.39
CA ARG A 164 8.93 -7.39 3.16
C ARG A 164 10.10 -6.57 3.73
N PRO A 165 11.28 -7.19 3.92
CA PRO A 165 12.46 -6.46 4.33
C PRO A 165 12.79 -5.35 3.31
N PRO A 166 13.26 -4.19 3.79
CA PRO A 166 13.73 -3.92 5.14
C PRO A 166 12.68 -3.34 6.10
N LEU A 167 11.41 -3.25 5.71
CA LEU A 167 10.36 -2.60 6.51
C LEU A 167 9.69 -3.53 7.53
N THR A 168 9.88 -4.84 7.43
CA THR A 168 9.29 -5.85 8.35
C THR A 168 9.44 -5.48 9.83
N GLY A 169 10.63 -5.05 10.25
CA GLY A 169 10.93 -4.68 11.64
C GLY A 169 10.33 -3.33 12.11
N ARG A 170 9.61 -2.63 11.23
CA ARG A 170 9.02 -1.32 11.48
C ARG A 170 7.49 -1.32 11.45
N ALA A 171 6.88 -2.42 11.01
CA ALA A 171 5.44 -2.56 11.07
C ALA A 171 4.98 -2.88 12.51
N ALA A 172 3.88 -2.26 12.92
CA ALA A 172 3.20 -2.62 14.15
C ALA A 172 2.56 -4.00 14.01
N LYS A 173 2.94 -4.90 14.92
CA LYS A 173 2.30 -6.22 15.12
C LYS A 173 1.16 -6.16 16.12
N PHE A 174 1.14 -5.15 16.97
CA PHE A 174 0.09 -4.93 17.95
C PHE A 174 -0.33 -3.46 18.00
N GLY A 175 -1.58 -3.19 18.34
CA GLY A 175 -2.09 -1.81 18.43
C GLY A 175 -1.41 -0.96 19.50
N TRP A 176 -0.96 -1.55 20.61
CA TRP A 176 -0.20 -0.83 21.64
C TRP A 176 1.19 -0.38 21.19
N GLN A 177 1.73 -0.95 20.10
CA GLN A 177 2.97 -0.48 19.48
C GLN A 177 2.79 0.83 18.71
N VAL A 178 1.54 1.24 18.47
CA VAL A 178 1.20 2.51 17.83
C VAL A 178 1.16 3.60 18.90
N ASP A 179 2.32 3.97 19.44
CA ASP A 179 2.48 4.87 20.59
C ASP A 179 2.80 6.33 20.22
N SER A 180 3.09 6.62 18.95
CA SER A 180 3.51 7.93 18.43
C SER A 180 4.87 8.41 18.96
N ILE A 181 5.71 7.51 19.46
CA ILE A 181 7.04 7.80 20.02
C ILE A 181 8.10 7.32 19.03
N PHE A 182 8.69 8.24 18.26
CA PHE A 182 9.69 7.96 17.23
C PHE A 182 10.89 7.05 17.65
N GLY A 183 11.24 7.05 18.94
CA GLY A 183 12.36 6.28 19.49
C GLY A 183 12.04 4.84 19.90
N THR A 184 10.76 4.45 19.92
CA THR A 184 10.35 3.10 20.31
C THR A 184 10.30 2.19 19.07
N THR A 185 10.56 0.91 19.27
CA THR A 185 10.40 -0.11 18.23
C THR A 185 9.02 -0.74 18.34
N PRO A 186 8.36 -1.07 17.21
CA PRO A 186 8.78 -0.79 15.83
C PRO A 186 8.67 0.70 15.46
N GLN A 187 9.58 1.19 14.60
CA GLN A 187 9.62 2.60 14.17
C GLN A 187 8.60 2.86 13.04
N ILE A 188 7.31 2.81 13.37
CA ILE A 188 6.20 2.98 12.41
C ILE A 188 6.24 4.32 11.68
N GLU A 189 6.86 5.34 12.28
CA GLU A 189 7.00 6.68 11.73
C GLU A 189 7.92 6.75 10.52
N ARG A 190 8.74 5.71 10.29
CA ARG A 190 9.87 5.73 9.37
C ARG A 190 9.68 4.70 8.26
N SER A 191 8.88 5.06 7.26
CA SER A 191 8.50 4.17 6.17
C SER A 191 9.35 4.28 4.91
N GLY A 192 10.25 5.27 4.79
CA GLY A 192 10.86 5.62 3.50
C GLY A 192 9.94 6.48 2.62
N SER A 193 8.67 6.66 2.98
CA SER A 193 7.73 7.38 2.13
C SER A 193 8.08 8.86 2.05
N ASP A 194 8.44 9.34 0.88
CA ASP A 194 8.68 10.75 0.61
C ASP A 194 7.43 11.47 0.14
N PHE A 195 6.59 10.78 -0.63
CA PHE A 195 5.36 11.31 -1.21
C PHE A 195 4.22 10.32 -1.02
N SER A 196 2.99 10.82 -1.07
CA SER A 196 1.81 9.97 -1.09
C SER A 196 0.69 10.51 -1.97
N LEU A 197 -0.08 9.60 -2.57
CA LEU A 197 -1.47 9.87 -2.90
C LEU A 197 -2.28 9.72 -1.62
N ALA A 198 -2.88 10.81 -1.14
CA ALA A 198 -3.58 10.88 0.13
C ALA A 198 -5.07 11.17 -0.08
N PHE A 199 -5.88 10.17 0.21
CA PHE A 199 -7.34 10.26 0.21
C PHE A 199 -7.83 10.41 1.65
N CYS A 200 -7.31 11.40 2.38
CA CYS A 200 -7.56 11.57 3.82
C CYS A 200 -8.93 12.19 4.17
N GLY A 201 -9.67 12.74 3.18
CA GLY A 201 -10.83 13.60 3.43
C GLY A 201 -10.50 14.88 4.22
N CYS A 202 -9.21 15.24 4.30
CA CYS A 202 -8.70 16.36 5.09
C CYS A 202 -8.63 17.68 4.31
N TYR A 203 -8.68 17.62 2.98
CA TYR A 203 -8.81 18.78 2.10
C TYR A 203 -10.13 18.72 1.33
N PRO A 204 -10.71 19.88 0.95
CA PRO A 204 -11.90 19.90 0.10
C PRO A 204 -11.67 19.20 -1.23
N THR A 205 -12.61 18.33 -1.62
CA THR A 205 -12.69 17.74 -2.96
C THR A 205 -13.69 18.55 -3.79
N THR A 206 -13.26 19.02 -4.97
CA THR A 206 -14.13 19.77 -5.90
C THR A 206 -14.24 19.04 -7.23
N ILE A 207 -15.45 18.87 -7.75
CA ILE A 207 -15.68 18.38 -9.11
C ILE A 207 -15.25 19.45 -10.12
N VAL A 208 -14.35 19.08 -11.04
CA VAL A 208 -13.91 19.94 -12.15
C VAL A 208 -14.72 19.64 -13.42
N SER A 209 -14.98 18.37 -13.68
CA SER A 209 -15.85 17.93 -14.78
C SER A 209 -16.43 16.55 -14.50
N GLU A 210 -17.65 16.32 -14.97
CA GLU A 210 -18.33 15.02 -14.89
C GLU A 210 -18.78 14.60 -16.29
N SER A 211 -18.63 13.32 -16.59
CA SER A 211 -19.41 12.67 -17.65
C SER A 211 -20.57 11.90 -17.03
N GLY A 212 -21.61 11.59 -17.81
CA GLY A 212 -22.73 10.77 -17.35
C GLY A 212 -23.96 11.61 -17.10
N ASN A 213 -24.61 11.42 -15.95
CA ASN A 213 -25.89 12.09 -15.66
C ASN A 213 -25.75 13.46 -14.95
N GLY A 214 -24.56 13.79 -14.43
CA GLY A 214 -24.26 15.09 -13.81
C GLY A 214 -25.03 15.34 -12.50
N ASN A 215 -25.34 14.29 -11.73
CA ASN A 215 -26.08 14.39 -10.48
C ASN A 215 -25.18 14.63 -9.24
N GLY A 216 -23.86 14.73 -9.41
CA GLY A 216 -22.90 14.84 -8.31
C GLY A 216 -22.65 13.54 -7.54
N VAL A 217 -23.08 12.39 -8.05
CA VAL A 217 -22.79 11.04 -7.54
C VAL A 217 -22.06 10.22 -8.60
N PHE A 218 -20.87 9.70 -8.28
CA PHE A 218 -20.05 8.95 -9.24
C PHE A 218 -20.59 7.53 -9.40
N GLU A 219 -20.98 7.18 -10.62
CA GLU A 219 -21.65 5.91 -10.93
C GLU A 219 -20.85 5.05 -11.93
N ALA A 220 -21.31 3.80 -12.13
CA ALA A 220 -20.68 2.89 -13.06
C ALA A 220 -20.73 3.41 -14.50
N GLY A 221 -19.58 3.43 -15.18
CA GLY A 221 -19.46 3.91 -16.56
C GLY A 221 -19.10 5.38 -16.69
N GLU A 222 -19.01 6.11 -15.57
CA GLU A 222 -18.67 7.52 -15.58
C GLU A 222 -17.15 7.77 -15.53
N THR A 223 -16.75 8.94 -16.02
CA THR A 223 -15.41 9.50 -15.92
C THR A 223 -15.49 10.94 -15.43
N TRP A 224 -14.86 11.22 -14.30
CA TRP A 224 -14.85 12.51 -13.65
C TRP A 224 -13.43 13.03 -13.53
N ILE A 225 -13.28 14.35 -13.55
CA ILE A 225 -12.07 15.03 -13.08
C ILE A 225 -12.44 15.73 -11.79
N VAL A 226 -11.72 15.41 -10.71
CA VAL A 226 -11.89 16.07 -9.41
C VAL A 226 -10.57 16.65 -8.95
N ARG A 227 -10.65 17.75 -8.21
CA ARG A 227 -9.51 18.50 -7.69
C ARG A 227 -9.46 18.41 -6.17
N GLY A 228 -8.27 18.19 -5.64
CA GLY A 228 -8.01 18.10 -4.20
C GLY A 228 -6.53 18.22 -3.87
N GLY A 229 -6.21 18.21 -2.58
CA GLY A 229 -4.85 18.05 -2.06
C GLY A 229 -4.41 16.58 -2.04
N PHE A 230 -4.56 15.89 -3.17
CA PHE A 230 -4.39 14.43 -3.23
C PHE A 230 -2.94 13.97 -3.35
N PHE A 231 -2.02 14.81 -3.83
CA PHE A 231 -0.60 14.47 -3.90
C PHE A 231 0.16 15.35 -2.91
N GLN A 232 0.81 14.72 -1.94
CA GLN A 232 1.48 15.43 -0.86
C GLN A 232 2.85 14.84 -0.56
N ARG A 233 3.79 15.70 -0.16
CA ARG A 233 5.02 15.25 0.50
C ARG A 233 4.70 14.74 1.90
N ALA A 234 5.45 13.73 2.36
CA ALA A 234 5.31 13.14 3.69
C ALA A 234 5.42 14.19 4.80
N GLY A 235 4.52 14.11 5.78
CA GLY A 235 4.39 15.07 6.87
C GLY A 235 5.54 15.03 7.87
N GLY A 236 6.30 13.93 7.93
CA GLY A 236 7.53 13.85 8.74
C GLY A 236 8.59 14.88 8.35
N TYR A 237 8.51 15.43 7.13
CA TYR A 237 9.37 16.51 6.65
C TYR A 237 8.89 17.91 6.99
N GLN A 238 7.77 18.09 7.70
CA GLN A 238 7.18 19.41 7.89
C GLN A 238 8.14 20.44 8.49
N GLY A 239 8.99 20.02 9.44
CA GLY A 239 10.01 20.89 10.05
C GLY A 239 11.22 21.19 9.15
N ALA A 240 11.38 20.46 8.05
CA ALA A 240 12.44 20.61 7.04
C ALA A 240 11.94 21.33 5.78
N CYS A 241 10.74 21.89 5.81
CA CYS A 241 10.07 22.44 4.64
C CYS A 241 9.81 23.94 4.83
N SER A 242 10.06 24.72 3.77
CA SER A 242 9.70 26.14 3.69
C SER A 242 8.57 26.42 2.69
N SER A 243 8.03 25.41 2.03
CA SER A 243 6.93 25.57 1.06
C SER A 243 5.65 26.12 1.69
N ILE A 244 4.94 26.91 0.89
CA ILE A 244 3.67 27.57 1.23
C ILE A 244 2.68 27.43 0.08
N GLY A 245 1.39 27.61 0.33
CA GLY A 245 0.36 27.61 -0.71
C GLY A 245 -0.35 26.28 -0.90
N GLY A 246 -0.97 26.11 -2.06
CA GLY A 246 -1.69 24.87 -2.41
C GLY A 246 -2.93 24.64 -1.55
N ALA A 247 -3.23 23.37 -1.27
CA ALA A 247 -4.38 22.96 -0.46
C ALA A 247 -4.19 23.26 1.03
N ALA A 248 -2.94 23.37 1.50
CA ALA A 248 -2.59 23.74 2.87
C ALA A 248 -2.73 25.25 3.14
N GLY A 249 -3.02 26.06 2.12
CA GLY A 249 -3.18 27.52 2.25
C GLY A 249 -1.87 28.19 2.67
N LEU A 250 -1.89 28.98 3.74
CA LEU A 250 -0.70 29.70 4.23
C LEU A 250 0.13 28.92 5.26
N GLN A 251 -0.20 27.65 5.50
CA GLN A 251 0.56 26.82 6.42
C GLN A 251 1.94 26.51 5.82
N VAL A 252 2.99 26.98 6.48
CA VAL A 252 4.38 26.66 6.15
C VAL A 252 4.66 25.20 6.53
N GLY A 253 5.49 24.54 5.73
CA GLY A 253 5.98 23.20 6.06
C GLY A 253 5.31 22.09 5.25
N GLN A 254 4.33 22.42 4.41
CA GLN A 254 3.56 21.43 3.66
C GLN A 254 3.65 21.67 2.16
N TYR A 255 4.01 20.62 1.42
CA TYR A 255 3.97 20.63 -0.04
C TYR A 255 2.77 19.80 -0.49
N VAL A 256 1.63 20.48 -0.65
CA VAL A 256 0.33 19.87 -0.98
C VAL A 256 -0.31 20.70 -2.10
N PRO A 257 0.15 20.55 -3.35
CA PRO A 257 -0.44 21.25 -4.49
C PRO A 257 -1.90 20.83 -4.71
N TRP A 258 -2.68 21.74 -5.31
CA TRP A 258 -3.97 21.35 -5.90
C TRP A 258 -3.73 20.54 -7.16
N VAL A 259 -4.11 19.26 -7.14
CA VAL A 259 -3.98 18.37 -8.30
C VAL A 259 -5.34 17.94 -8.82
N ASN A 260 -5.43 17.70 -10.13
CA ASN A 260 -6.59 17.08 -10.74
C ASN A 260 -6.31 15.58 -10.89
N LEU A 261 -7.29 14.78 -10.51
CA LEU A 261 -7.29 13.33 -10.70
C LEU A 261 -8.47 12.96 -11.58
N ARG A 262 -8.25 12.01 -12.50
CA ARG A 262 -9.31 11.42 -13.30
C ARG A 262 -9.80 10.13 -12.66
N TRP A 263 -11.03 10.12 -12.18
CA TRP A 263 -11.75 8.90 -11.80
C TRP A 263 -12.47 8.36 -13.03
N SER A 264 -12.33 7.07 -13.34
CA SER A 264 -13.03 6.44 -14.46
C SER A 264 -13.45 5.03 -14.07
N HIS A 265 -14.73 4.69 -14.20
CA HIS A 265 -15.21 3.33 -13.92
C HIS A 265 -15.60 2.63 -15.22
N SER A 266 -15.04 1.44 -15.43
CA SER A 266 -15.34 0.58 -16.58
C SER A 266 -16.35 -0.50 -16.19
N ILE A 267 -17.55 -0.44 -16.77
CA ILE A 267 -18.62 -1.46 -16.57
C ILE A 267 -18.16 -2.85 -17.05
N ALA A 268 -17.35 -2.90 -18.11
CA ALA A 268 -16.93 -4.16 -18.72
C ALA A 268 -15.98 -4.97 -17.82
N THR A 269 -15.15 -4.28 -17.05
CA THR A 269 -14.15 -4.90 -16.16
C THR A 269 -14.53 -4.80 -14.68
N ASP A 270 -15.58 -4.03 -14.36
CA ASP A 270 -15.96 -3.67 -12.99
C ASP A 270 -14.77 -3.12 -12.18
N ARG A 271 -14.06 -2.15 -12.78
CA ARG A 271 -12.88 -1.51 -12.19
C ARG A 271 -13.01 0.00 -12.23
N THR A 272 -12.67 0.66 -11.13
CA THR A 272 -12.40 2.10 -11.10
C THR A 272 -10.90 2.35 -11.22
N THR A 273 -10.51 3.16 -12.19
CA THR A 273 -9.14 3.67 -12.36
C THR A 273 -9.07 5.15 -11.94
N ILE A 274 -8.12 5.47 -11.09
CA ILE A 274 -7.79 6.81 -10.63
C ILE A 274 -6.45 7.20 -11.25
N THR A 275 -6.47 8.16 -12.18
CA THR A 275 -5.27 8.62 -12.88
C THR A 275 -4.80 9.98 -12.36
N LEU A 276 -3.54 10.10 -11.97
CA LEU A 276 -2.83 11.36 -11.78
C LEU A 276 -1.84 11.59 -12.92
N ILE A 277 -1.80 12.80 -13.47
CA ILE A 277 -0.67 13.28 -14.27
C ILE A 277 0.00 14.40 -13.47
N PHE A 278 1.24 14.17 -13.05
CA PHE A 278 1.97 15.13 -12.21
C PHE A 278 3.31 15.50 -12.85
N PRO A 279 3.71 16.77 -12.83
CA PRO A 279 4.98 17.18 -13.41
C PRO A 279 6.19 16.71 -12.59
N ALA A 280 7.10 15.98 -13.24
CA ALA A 280 8.38 15.57 -12.66
C ALA A 280 9.33 16.77 -12.52
N THR A 281 9.23 17.75 -13.43
CA THR A 281 10.09 18.94 -13.51
C THR A 281 9.28 20.21 -13.72
N MET A 282 9.91 21.38 -13.55
CA MET A 282 9.28 22.67 -13.88
C MET A 282 8.94 22.82 -15.37
N GLN A 283 9.65 22.11 -16.26
CA GLN A 283 9.27 22.05 -17.67
C GLN A 283 7.95 21.29 -17.86
N GLY A 284 7.75 20.19 -17.13
CA GLY A 284 6.46 19.49 -17.11
C GLY A 284 5.34 20.36 -16.55
N ALA A 285 5.63 21.12 -15.48
CA ALA A 285 4.65 22.04 -14.89
C ALA A 285 4.20 23.11 -15.90
N ALA A 286 5.16 23.67 -16.64
CA ALA A 286 4.92 24.60 -17.73
C ALA A 286 4.09 24.00 -18.88
N GLN A 287 4.37 22.74 -19.24
CA GLN A 287 3.59 22.00 -20.24
C GLN A 287 2.12 21.85 -19.82
N LEU A 288 1.85 21.42 -18.58
CA LEU A 288 0.48 21.26 -18.08
C LEU A 288 -0.25 22.61 -17.94
N ALA A 289 0.47 23.66 -17.53
CA ALA A 289 -0.10 24.99 -17.37
C ALA A 289 -0.31 25.74 -18.71
N GLY A 290 0.36 25.31 -19.79
CA GLY A 290 0.38 26.07 -21.05
C GLY A 290 1.10 27.41 -20.94
N GLN A 291 2.11 27.48 -20.07
CA GLN A 291 2.82 28.71 -19.71
C GLN A 291 4.33 28.56 -19.91
N ALA A 292 5.09 29.65 -19.76
CA ALA A 292 6.54 29.59 -19.71
C ALA A 292 7.04 28.96 -18.40
N VAL A 293 8.20 28.32 -18.42
CA VAL A 293 8.82 27.68 -17.24
C VAL A 293 9.05 28.72 -16.14
N GLN A 294 8.55 28.41 -14.95
CA GLN A 294 8.80 29.19 -13.73
C GLN A 294 9.96 28.59 -12.92
N PRO A 295 10.66 29.40 -12.10
CA PRO A 295 11.70 28.90 -11.20
C PRO A 295 11.09 28.08 -10.06
N MET A 296 11.84 27.13 -9.50
CA MET A 296 11.50 26.49 -8.22
C MET A 296 11.57 27.54 -7.11
N ASN A 297 10.43 27.94 -6.58
CA ASN A 297 10.28 29.06 -5.64
C ASN A 297 9.60 28.64 -4.32
N PHE A 298 9.32 27.35 -4.16
CA PHE A 298 8.69 26.72 -3.00
C PHE A 298 7.22 27.11 -2.82
N SER A 299 6.57 27.63 -3.86
CA SER A 299 5.14 27.94 -3.82
C SER A 299 4.35 26.77 -4.42
N ALA A 300 3.46 26.19 -3.62
CA ALA A 300 2.47 25.22 -4.09
C ALA A 300 1.25 25.88 -4.76
N SER A 301 1.27 27.20 -4.98
CA SER A 301 0.15 27.97 -5.55
C SER A 301 0.28 28.28 -7.04
N ASP A 302 1.44 28.04 -7.64
CA ASP A 302 1.76 28.33 -9.04
C ASP A 302 2.24 27.05 -9.76
N HIS A 303 3.37 27.09 -10.49
CA HIS A 303 3.93 25.86 -11.06
C HIS A 303 4.42 24.99 -9.92
N THR A 304 4.02 23.73 -9.92
CA THR A 304 4.45 22.76 -8.92
C THR A 304 5.06 21.57 -9.63
N SER A 305 6.07 20.93 -9.04
CA SER A 305 6.67 19.70 -9.57
C SER A 305 7.30 18.83 -8.49
N LEU A 306 7.64 17.59 -8.84
CA LEU A 306 8.40 16.72 -7.94
C LEU A 306 9.79 17.32 -7.63
N ALA A 307 10.48 17.81 -8.66
CA ALA A 307 11.79 18.46 -8.51
C ALA A 307 11.74 19.65 -7.54
N GLU A 308 10.70 20.47 -7.59
CA GLU A 308 10.53 21.58 -6.64
C GLU A 308 10.31 21.12 -5.21
N ALA A 309 9.45 20.11 -5.01
CA ALA A 309 9.21 19.53 -3.69
C ALA A 309 10.48 18.97 -3.05
N LEU A 310 11.32 18.34 -3.87
CA LEU A 310 12.64 17.84 -3.48
C LEU A 310 13.62 19.00 -3.21
N ASN A 311 13.63 20.03 -4.05
CA ASN A 311 14.50 21.20 -3.85
C ASN A 311 14.22 21.91 -2.52
N ASP A 312 12.94 22.03 -2.14
CA ASP A 312 12.52 22.57 -0.84
C ASP A 312 13.04 21.69 0.31
N LEU A 313 12.85 20.37 0.23
CA LEU A 313 13.32 19.42 1.25
C LEU A 313 14.85 19.43 1.40
N ILE A 314 15.58 19.36 0.30
CA ILE A 314 17.04 19.37 0.26
C ILE A 314 17.58 20.68 0.85
N THR A 315 16.94 21.81 0.53
CA THR A 315 17.33 23.11 1.06
C THR A 315 17.01 23.24 2.55
N GLY A 316 15.85 22.77 2.99
CA GLY A 316 15.42 22.95 4.38
C GLY A 316 16.07 21.98 5.37
N CYS A 317 16.42 20.76 4.94
CA CYS A 317 16.98 19.73 5.84
C CYS A 317 18.29 20.15 6.53
N VAL A 318 19.10 21.05 5.93
CA VAL A 318 20.35 21.55 6.52
C VAL A 318 20.12 22.49 7.72
N SER A 319 18.90 23.01 7.87
CA SER A 319 18.50 23.92 8.95
C SER A 319 17.84 23.21 10.12
N VAL A 320 17.57 21.90 10.01
CA VAL A 320 16.92 21.12 11.06
C VAL A 320 17.93 20.74 12.14
N ALA A 321 17.58 20.94 13.40
CA ALA A 321 18.45 20.62 14.52
C ALA A 321 18.79 19.10 14.57
N PRO A 322 20.08 18.72 14.66
CA PRO A 322 20.49 17.32 14.80
C PRO A 322 19.85 16.63 16.01
N GLY A 323 19.55 15.34 15.85
CA GLY A 323 18.95 14.51 16.91
C GLY A 323 17.43 14.63 17.06
N THR A 324 16.78 15.48 16.27
CA THR A 324 15.31 15.52 16.20
C THR A 324 14.76 14.41 15.28
N PRO A 325 13.49 13.98 15.48
CA PRO A 325 12.84 13.06 14.54
C PRO A 325 12.86 13.58 13.09
N VAL A 326 12.52 14.87 12.89
CA VAL A 326 12.55 15.51 11.56
C VAL A 326 13.94 15.41 10.94
N HIS A 327 15.01 15.73 11.68
CA HIS A 327 16.37 15.60 11.16
C HIS A 327 16.70 14.15 10.80
N THR A 328 16.26 13.18 11.60
CA THR A 328 16.49 11.75 11.32
C THR A 328 15.84 11.32 10.00
N LEU A 329 14.65 11.84 9.70
CA LEU A 329 13.96 11.55 8.45
C LEU A 329 14.57 12.32 7.27
N SER A 330 14.96 13.58 7.46
CA SER A 330 15.32 14.47 6.34
C SER A 330 16.82 14.56 6.03
N ASN A 331 17.71 14.28 6.98
CA ASN A 331 19.13 14.64 6.84
C ASN A 331 19.85 13.95 5.67
N ARG A 332 19.36 12.78 5.23
CA ARG A 332 19.95 12.06 4.10
C ARG A 332 19.64 12.72 2.75
N TRP A 333 18.72 13.67 2.72
CA TRP A 333 18.48 14.53 1.56
C TRP A 333 19.52 15.65 1.40
N ALA A 334 20.31 15.95 2.44
CA ALA A 334 21.25 17.06 2.41
C ALA A 334 22.29 16.91 1.29
N GLY A 335 22.43 17.96 0.47
CA GLY A 335 23.42 18.04 -0.60
C GLY A 335 23.09 17.21 -1.85
N ARG A 336 21.90 16.60 -1.93
CA ARG A 336 21.44 15.93 -3.17
C ARG A 336 21.05 16.94 -4.25
N ASP A 337 20.96 16.47 -5.49
CA ASP A 337 20.46 17.28 -6.60
C ASP A 337 18.96 16.99 -6.82
N PRO A 338 18.05 17.97 -6.68
CA PRO A 338 16.62 17.78 -6.95
C PRO A 338 16.30 17.39 -8.40
N ASN A 339 17.23 17.62 -9.34
CA ASN A 339 17.06 17.28 -10.75
C ASN A 339 17.64 15.91 -11.12
N ASP A 340 18.27 15.20 -10.19
CA ASP A 340 18.81 13.86 -10.44
C ASP A 340 17.71 12.96 -11.03
N PRO A 341 17.90 12.42 -12.25
CA PRO A 341 16.91 11.58 -12.90
C PRO A 341 16.46 10.38 -12.05
N ARG A 342 17.31 9.88 -11.13
CA ARG A 342 17.00 8.74 -10.27
C ARG A 342 15.78 8.97 -9.38
N TYR A 343 15.57 10.20 -8.90
CA TYR A 343 14.41 10.53 -8.05
C TYR A 343 13.14 10.77 -8.87
N ARG A 344 13.26 10.93 -10.20
CA ARG A 344 12.15 11.19 -11.13
C ARG A 344 11.82 9.99 -12.01
N ASP A 345 12.48 8.87 -11.77
CA ASP A 345 12.30 7.60 -12.47
C ASP A 345 11.47 6.64 -11.59
N PRO A 346 10.16 6.52 -11.82
CA PRO A 346 9.29 5.71 -10.98
C PRO A 346 9.59 4.21 -11.02
N THR A 347 10.39 3.75 -12.00
CA THR A 347 10.77 2.33 -12.04
C THR A 347 11.65 1.93 -10.88
N ARG A 348 12.29 2.91 -10.23
CA ARG A 348 13.18 2.72 -9.09
C ARG A 348 12.50 2.87 -7.73
N TRP A 349 11.28 3.38 -7.70
CA TRP A 349 10.56 3.65 -6.46
C TRP A 349 10.08 2.35 -5.80
N SER A 350 9.85 2.37 -4.50
CA SER A 350 9.00 1.37 -3.84
C SER A 350 7.67 2.01 -3.45
N THR A 351 6.66 1.17 -3.21
CA THR A 351 5.33 1.66 -2.87
C THR A 351 4.60 0.73 -1.91
N HIS A 352 3.86 1.36 -1.01
CA HIS A 352 2.99 0.68 -0.06
C HIS A 352 1.64 1.41 -0.05
N ALA A 353 0.58 0.69 0.28
CA ALA A 353 -0.78 1.16 0.16
C ALA A 353 -1.60 0.67 1.34
N LEU A 354 -2.39 1.57 1.89
CA LEU A 354 -3.43 1.28 2.88
C LEU A 354 -4.68 1.99 2.40
N VAL A 355 -5.74 1.26 2.13
CA VAL A 355 -7.02 1.85 1.70
C VAL A 355 -8.18 1.34 2.52
N GLY A 356 -9.25 2.12 2.51
CA GLY A 356 -10.43 1.89 3.31
C GLY A 356 -11.58 2.77 2.86
N THR A 357 -12.68 2.65 3.60
CA THR A 357 -13.85 3.52 3.49
C THR A 357 -14.07 4.27 4.81
N ALA A 358 -15.15 5.02 4.91
CA ALA A 358 -15.55 5.70 6.13
C ALA A 358 -16.71 4.97 6.83
N ALA A 359 -16.80 5.16 8.14
CA ALA A 359 -17.98 4.80 8.91
C ALA A 359 -19.16 5.73 8.57
N VAL A 360 -20.40 5.22 8.63
CA VAL A 360 -21.61 6.06 8.47
C VAL A 360 -21.65 7.18 9.50
N THR A 361 -21.34 6.84 10.75
CA THR A 361 -21.18 7.78 11.87
C THR A 361 -19.88 7.44 12.58
N PRO A 362 -19.02 8.43 12.91
CA PRO A 362 -17.81 8.16 13.70
C PRO A 362 -18.16 7.58 15.07
N VAL A 363 -17.45 6.54 15.49
CA VAL A 363 -17.62 5.90 16.82
C VAL A 363 -16.34 6.14 17.61
N ASP A 364 -16.44 6.80 18.77
CA ASP A 364 -15.28 7.16 19.62
C ASP A 364 -14.14 7.87 18.86
N GLY A 365 -14.51 8.71 17.87
CA GLY A 365 -13.56 9.46 17.04
C GLY A 365 -12.93 8.65 15.89
N ALA A 366 -13.24 7.35 15.77
CA ALA A 366 -12.86 6.54 14.62
C ALA A 366 -13.83 6.76 13.47
N SER A 367 -13.32 7.34 12.39
CA SER A 367 -14.07 7.60 11.15
C SER A 367 -13.74 6.63 10.03
N LEU A 368 -12.61 5.90 10.13
CA LEU A 368 -12.04 5.10 9.05
C LEU A 368 -12.26 3.62 9.31
N ILE A 369 -12.55 2.89 8.23
CA ILE A 369 -12.62 1.43 8.21
C ILE A 369 -11.67 0.97 7.11
N TRP A 370 -10.56 0.35 7.49
CA TRP A 370 -9.60 -0.15 6.52
C TRP A 370 -10.15 -1.40 5.85
N THR A 371 -9.87 -1.56 4.56
CA THR A 371 -10.40 -2.65 3.75
C THR A 371 -9.31 -3.42 3.05
N ASP A 372 -8.17 -2.79 2.77
CA ASP A 372 -7.12 -3.42 1.99
C ASP A 372 -5.72 -2.81 2.20
N THR A 373 -4.70 -3.59 1.86
CA THR A 373 -3.29 -3.21 1.88
C THR A 373 -2.55 -3.77 0.68
N GLY A 374 -1.53 -3.05 0.20
CA GLY A 374 -0.63 -3.54 -0.85
C GLY A 374 0.65 -2.71 -0.90
N PHE A 375 1.48 -2.76 -1.92
CA PHE A 375 1.62 -3.85 -2.89
C PHE A 375 2.84 -4.73 -2.59
N ASP A 376 3.56 -4.47 -1.49
CA ASP A 376 4.78 -5.17 -1.09
C ASP A 376 4.61 -5.86 0.26
N ASP A 377 3.43 -6.44 0.46
CA ASP A 377 3.13 -7.41 1.50
C ASP A 377 2.61 -8.71 0.89
N VAL A 378 2.68 -9.76 1.69
CA VAL A 378 2.11 -11.06 1.34
C VAL A 378 0.99 -11.34 2.33
N HIS A 379 -0.19 -11.67 1.81
CA HIS A 379 -1.31 -12.09 2.65
C HIS A 379 -0.86 -13.28 3.50
N ARG A 380 -1.04 -13.21 4.83
CA ARG A 380 -0.70 -14.26 5.81
C ARG A 380 0.79 -14.43 6.14
N ASP A 381 1.66 -13.58 5.62
CA ASP A 381 3.06 -13.52 6.04
C ASP A 381 3.20 -12.73 7.34
N LEU A 382 3.24 -13.45 8.47
CA LEU A 382 3.30 -12.90 9.83
C LEU A 382 4.72 -12.79 10.35
N ASN A 383 5.67 -13.43 9.68
CA ASN A 383 7.08 -13.39 10.03
C ASN A 383 7.86 -12.36 9.18
N GLY A 384 7.32 -11.98 8.02
CA GLY A 384 7.80 -10.99 7.06
C GLY A 384 8.95 -11.47 6.18
N ASP A 385 9.06 -12.76 5.91
CA ASP A 385 10.06 -13.33 4.99
C ASP A 385 9.64 -13.29 3.52
N GLY A 386 8.43 -12.80 3.25
CA GLY A 386 7.84 -12.67 1.92
C GLY A 386 7.15 -13.93 1.41
N ILE A 387 6.91 -14.93 2.27
CA ILE A 387 6.26 -16.20 1.94
C ILE A 387 5.22 -16.51 3.03
N ALA A 388 4.00 -16.86 2.63
CA ALA A 388 3.02 -17.41 3.57
C ALA A 388 3.22 -18.94 3.67
N ASP A 389 3.73 -19.43 4.79
CA ASP A 389 4.07 -20.84 4.98
C ASP A 389 3.78 -21.37 6.41
N PRO A 390 4.05 -22.65 6.74
CA PRO A 390 3.80 -23.18 8.09
C PRO A 390 4.54 -22.45 9.23
N SER A 391 5.56 -21.65 8.94
CA SER A 391 6.27 -20.81 9.91
C SER A 391 5.37 -19.68 10.42
N ASP A 392 4.45 -19.16 9.61
CA ASP A 392 3.50 -18.13 10.03
C ASP A 392 2.47 -18.67 11.01
N LYS A 393 2.06 -19.94 10.85
CA LYS A 393 1.24 -20.63 11.87
C LYS A 393 1.92 -20.68 13.22
N SER A 394 3.24 -20.88 13.21
CA SER A 394 4.03 -20.89 14.44
C SER A 394 4.03 -19.52 15.11
N VAL A 395 3.93 -18.42 14.36
CA VAL A 395 3.80 -17.06 14.92
C VAL A 395 2.48 -16.90 15.69
N VAL A 396 1.36 -17.40 15.15
CA VAL A 396 0.06 -17.37 15.85
C VAL A 396 0.09 -18.22 17.11
N LEU A 397 0.57 -19.47 17.00
CA LEU A 397 0.66 -20.38 18.14
C LEU A 397 1.56 -19.83 19.26
N GLN A 398 2.71 -19.25 18.93
CA GLN A 398 3.58 -18.58 19.90
C GLN A 398 2.93 -17.35 20.53
N THR A 399 2.09 -16.63 19.77
CA THR A 399 1.36 -15.49 20.30
C THR A 399 0.29 -15.93 21.31
N ILE A 400 -0.44 -17.01 21.02
CA ILE A 400 -1.37 -17.61 21.97
C ILE A 400 -0.63 -18.07 23.23
N GLU A 401 0.43 -18.87 23.08
CA GLU A 401 1.23 -19.37 24.22
C GLU A 401 1.79 -18.23 25.09
N ALA A 402 2.17 -17.11 24.48
CA ALA A 402 2.76 -15.97 25.20
C ALA A 402 1.72 -15.09 25.92
N LEU A 403 0.49 -14.99 25.41
CA LEU A 403 -0.51 -14.01 25.87
C LEU A 403 -1.72 -14.64 26.57
N ASP A 404 -2.04 -15.90 26.30
CA ASP A 404 -3.16 -16.62 26.91
C ASP A 404 -2.99 -16.69 28.45
N GLY A 405 -4.03 -16.28 29.19
CA GLY A 405 -3.98 -16.13 30.65
C GLY A 405 -3.14 -14.95 31.18
N SER A 406 -2.53 -14.13 30.31
CA SER A 406 -1.76 -12.94 30.71
C SER A 406 -2.65 -11.72 31.01
N VAL A 407 -2.05 -10.61 31.43
CA VAL A 407 -2.78 -9.33 31.62
C VAL A 407 -3.28 -8.69 30.32
N TRP A 408 -2.80 -9.18 29.17
CA TRP A 408 -3.20 -8.70 27.84
C TRP A 408 -4.34 -9.50 27.23
N ASP A 409 -4.70 -10.64 27.83
CA ASP A 409 -5.93 -11.36 27.53
C ASP A 409 -7.09 -10.71 28.32
N ALA A 410 -7.80 -9.81 27.64
CA ALA A 410 -8.91 -9.03 28.21
C ALA A 410 -10.12 -9.90 28.59
N GLY A 411 -10.19 -11.12 28.05
CA GLY A 411 -11.16 -12.16 28.40
C GLY A 411 -10.99 -12.64 29.83
N GLY A 412 -9.77 -12.54 30.36
CA GLY A 412 -9.54 -12.12 31.74
C GLY A 412 -10.17 -13.01 32.81
N ASN A 413 -10.30 -14.31 32.57
CA ASN A 413 -10.43 -15.26 33.67
C ASN A 413 -9.05 -15.64 34.25
N GLY A 414 -7.95 -15.20 33.63
CA GLY A 414 -6.58 -15.58 33.98
C GLY A 414 -6.31 -17.07 33.76
N ARG A 415 -7.03 -17.71 32.83
CA ARG A 415 -6.92 -19.12 32.49
C ARG A 415 -6.27 -19.24 31.13
N GLU A 416 -5.44 -20.26 31.02
CA GLU A 416 -4.92 -20.75 29.75
C GLU A 416 -6.01 -21.63 29.11
N ASP A 417 -6.83 -21.05 28.24
CA ASP A 417 -7.91 -21.77 27.54
C ASP A 417 -7.74 -21.83 26.01
N GLY A 418 -6.59 -21.37 25.51
CA GLY A 418 -6.19 -21.40 24.11
C GLY A 418 -6.73 -20.23 23.28
N VAL A 419 -7.26 -19.18 23.93
CA VAL A 419 -7.85 -18.01 23.29
C VAL A 419 -7.31 -16.74 23.93
N VAL A 420 -6.85 -15.77 23.13
CA VAL A 420 -6.48 -14.44 23.59
C VAL A 420 -7.54 -13.44 23.15
N ILE A 421 -8.27 -12.83 24.07
CA ILE A 421 -9.27 -11.81 23.73
C ILE A 421 -8.63 -10.42 23.82
N LEU A 422 -8.71 -9.64 22.74
CA LEU A 422 -8.14 -8.31 22.69
C LEU A 422 -9.09 -7.28 23.34
N SER A 423 -8.58 -6.46 24.27
CA SER A 423 -9.34 -5.31 24.77
C SER A 423 -9.41 -4.23 23.70
N SER A 424 -10.61 -3.76 23.36
CA SER A 424 -10.80 -2.71 22.35
C SER A 424 -10.14 -3.03 20.99
N PRO A 425 -10.50 -4.16 20.35
CA PRO A 425 -9.78 -4.76 19.23
C PRO A 425 -9.60 -3.84 18.01
N GLY A 426 -10.51 -2.88 17.80
CA GLY A 426 -10.32 -1.90 16.73
C GLY A 426 -9.15 -0.92 16.97
N VAL A 427 -8.78 -0.66 18.22
CA VAL A 427 -7.57 0.13 18.55
C VAL A 427 -6.39 -0.79 18.86
N ASN A 428 -6.61 -1.84 19.64
CA ASN A 428 -5.61 -2.80 20.08
C ASN A 428 -5.68 -4.10 19.25
N PHE A 429 -5.35 -4.00 17.97
CA PHE A 429 -5.28 -5.16 17.09
C PHE A 429 -4.04 -6.03 17.39
N ALA A 430 -4.02 -7.24 16.84
CA ALA A 430 -2.83 -8.08 16.78
C ALA A 430 -2.67 -8.66 15.37
N ALA A 431 -1.45 -8.79 14.87
CA ALA A 431 -1.21 -9.40 13.57
C ALA A 431 -1.57 -10.89 13.53
N ALA A 432 -1.56 -11.54 14.69
CA ALA A 432 -2.00 -12.93 14.83
C ALA A 432 -3.53 -13.10 14.83
N ASP A 433 -4.32 -12.01 14.95
CA ASP A 433 -5.78 -11.99 14.74
C ASP A 433 -6.02 -11.81 13.22
N VAL A 434 -5.86 -12.91 12.49
CA VAL A 434 -5.80 -12.94 11.02
C VAL A 434 -7.21 -12.81 10.44
N ASP A 435 -8.24 -13.27 11.14
CA ASP A 435 -9.63 -13.07 10.72
C ASP A 435 -10.20 -11.70 11.18
N GLY A 436 -9.53 -11.03 12.13
CA GLY A 436 -9.86 -9.71 12.66
C GLY A 436 -11.13 -9.69 13.51
N ASN A 437 -11.44 -10.80 14.17
CA ASN A 437 -12.63 -10.94 15.02
C ASN A 437 -12.42 -10.38 16.45
N GLY A 438 -11.20 -9.94 16.77
CA GLY A 438 -10.83 -9.41 18.08
C GLY A 438 -10.35 -10.45 19.09
N SER A 439 -10.08 -11.67 18.64
CA SER A 439 -9.47 -12.74 19.41
C SER A 439 -8.39 -13.46 18.60
N ILE A 440 -7.43 -14.07 19.28
CA ILE A 440 -6.39 -14.90 18.68
C ILE A 440 -6.61 -16.33 19.15
N ASP A 441 -7.01 -17.22 18.25
CA ASP A 441 -7.37 -18.60 18.61
C ASP A 441 -7.05 -19.65 17.50
N SER A 442 -7.61 -20.85 17.65
CA SER A 442 -7.42 -21.95 16.70
C SER A 442 -8.02 -21.70 15.30
N LEU A 443 -8.93 -20.75 15.17
CA LEU A 443 -9.49 -20.31 13.88
C LEU A 443 -8.48 -19.46 13.13
N ASP A 444 -7.69 -18.61 13.80
CA ASP A 444 -6.60 -17.87 13.15
C ASP A 444 -5.54 -18.81 12.60
N VAL A 445 -5.14 -19.83 13.37
CA VAL A 445 -4.19 -20.86 12.92
C VAL A 445 -4.73 -21.59 11.69
N ARG A 446 -6.04 -21.90 11.68
CA ARG A 446 -6.70 -22.52 10.52
C ARG A 446 -6.83 -21.57 9.35
N SER A 447 -7.04 -20.28 9.58
CA SER A 447 -7.11 -19.30 8.51
C SER A 447 -5.80 -19.21 7.72
N LEU A 448 -4.65 -19.54 8.32
CA LEU A 448 -3.36 -19.62 7.66
C LEU A 448 -3.18 -20.88 6.81
N CYS A 449 -4.16 -21.78 6.80
CA CYS A 449 -4.15 -22.95 5.95
C CYS A 449 -4.35 -22.58 4.47
N ILE A 450 -3.31 -22.75 3.66
CA ILE A 450 -3.41 -22.59 2.20
C ILE A 450 -4.25 -23.72 1.57
N GLY A 451 -4.26 -24.91 2.19
CA GLY A 451 -5.05 -26.05 1.72
C GLY A 451 -6.57 -25.91 1.92
N ASP A 452 -7.01 -24.98 2.77
CA ASP A 452 -8.40 -24.58 3.01
C ASP A 452 -8.69 -23.36 2.13
N PHE A 453 -8.74 -23.63 0.82
CA PHE A 453 -8.81 -22.60 -0.22
C PHE A 453 -10.18 -21.93 -0.25
N ASN A 454 -11.24 -22.64 0.12
CA ASN A 454 -12.58 -22.05 0.22
C ASN A 454 -12.84 -21.34 1.56
N ARG A 455 -11.93 -21.49 2.54
CA ARG A 455 -11.95 -20.86 3.86
C ARG A 455 -13.15 -21.29 4.71
N ASP A 456 -13.57 -22.55 4.59
CA ASP A 456 -14.68 -23.11 5.36
C ASP A 456 -14.25 -23.77 6.69
N GLY A 457 -12.94 -23.79 6.96
CA GLY A 457 -12.34 -24.36 8.16
C GLY A 457 -12.04 -25.86 8.05
N GLN A 458 -12.25 -26.48 6.88
CA GLN A 458 -12.00 -27.90 6.64
C GLN A 458 -11.26 -28.13 5.32
N VAL A 459 -10.02 -28.62 5.39
CA VAL A 459 -9.31 -29.10 4.19
C VAL A 459 -9.97 -30.37 3.64
N ASN A 460 -10.67 -30.25 2.52
CA ASN A 460 -11.42 -31.34 1.90
C ASN A 460 -11.45 -31.25 0.36
N ILE A 461 -12.27 -32.08 -0.30
CA ILE A 461 -12.34 -32.13 -1.77
C ILE A 461 -12.91 -30.83 -2.38
N LEU A 462 -13.69 -30.06 -1.64
CA LEU A 462 -14.24 -28.78 -2.09
C LEU A 462 -13.13 -27.74 -2.26
N ASP A 463 -12.06 -27.79 -1.47
CA ASP A 463 -10.89 -26.93 -1.67
C ASP A 463 -10.19 -27.22 -2.98
N TYR A 464 -9.98 -28.51 -3.29
CA TYR A 464 -9.44 -28.92 -4.58
C TYR A 464 -10.28 -28.41 -5.74
N ILE A 465 -11.61 -28.50 -5.64
CA ILE A 465 -12.50 -28.01 -6.68
C ILE A 465 -12.40 -26.48 -6.80
N THR A 466 -12.36 -25.76 -5.68
CA THR A 466 -12.29 -24.29 -5.66
C THR A 466 -10.96 -23.79 -6.20
N PHE A 467 -9.84 -24.34 -5.74
CA PHE A 467 -8.51 -24.04 -6.25
C PHE A 467 -8.39 -24.37 -7.73
N PHE A 468 -8.81 -25.57 -8.15
CA PHE A 468 -8.71 -25.97 -9.55
C PHE A 468 -9.55 -25.07 -10.46
N ASN A 469 -10.76 -24.67 -10.04
CA ASN A 469 -11.56 -23.71 -10.77
C ASN A 469 -10.86 -22.36 -10.90
N ALA A 470 -10.34 -21.81 -9.79
CA ALA A 470 -9.56 -20.57 -9.80
C ALA A 470 -8.36 -20.67 -10.76
N PHE A 471 -7.60 -21.76 -10.67
CA PHE A 471 -6.42 -22.04 -11.48
C PHE A 471 -6.74 -22.08 -12.99
N ILE A 472 -7.78 -22.81 -13.40
CA ILE A 472 -8.15 -22.91 -14.83
C ILE A 472 -8.81 -21.64 -15.37
N THR A 473 -9.44 -20.82 -14.52
CA THR A 473 -10.05 -19.55 -14.94
C THR A 473 -9.05 -18.40 -14.99
N GLY A 474 -7.79 -18.61 -14.60
CA GLY A 474 -6.81 -17.52 -14.54
C GLY A 474 -7.02 -16.59 -13.35
N ASP A 475 -7.68 -17.05 -12.29
CA ASP A 475 -7.91 -16.25 -11.10
C ASP A 475 -6.60 -16.12 -10.33
N SER A 476 -6.19 -14.87 -10.02
CA SER A 476 -4.99 -14.56 -9.27
C SER A 476 -4.98 -15.17 -7.87
N ALA A 477 -6.14 -15.56 -7.31
CA ALA A 477 -6.21 -16.26 -6.03
C ALA A 477 -5.49 -17.63 -6.07
N ALA A 478 -5.33 -18.22 -7.26
CA ALA A 478 -4.59 -19.46 -7.44
C ALA A 478 -3.08 -19.27 -7.64
N ASP A 479 -2.57 -18.03 -7.71
CA ASP A 479 -1.13 -17.73 -7.80
C ASP A 479 -0.53 -17.71 -6.39
N LEU A 480 -0.36 -18.90 -5.83
CA LEU A 480 0.05 -19.08 -4.43
C LEU A 480 1.52 -18.71 -4.18
N ASN A 481 2.34 -18.59 -5.22
CA ASN A 481 3.72 -18.12 -5.10
C ASN A 481 3.91 -16.64 -5.48
N LEU A 482 2.83 -15.98 -5.93
CA LEU A 482 2.76 -14.55 -6.22
C LEU A 482 3.78 -14.08 -7.28
N ASN A 483 4.10 -14.92 -8.26
CA ASN A 483 5.02 -14.55 -9.35
C ASN A 483 4.29 -13.93 -10.57
N GLY A 484 2.97 -13.81 -10.51
CA GLY A 484 2.11 -13.30 -11.57
C GLY A 484 1.75 -14.35 -12.64
N VAL A 485 2.11 -15.61 -12.45
CA VAL A 485 1.94 -16.70 -13.42
C VAL A 485 1.42 -17.97 -12.74
N LEU A 486 0.22 -18.40 -13.13
CA LEU A 486 -0.33 -19.69 -12.70
C LEU A 486 0.40 -20.85 -13.36
N ASP A 487 1.19 -21.59 -12.59
CA ASP A 487 1.97 -22.71 -13.08
C ASP A 487 2.00 -23.93 -12.13
N ALA A 488 2.86 -24.91 -12.43
CA ALA A 488 2.97 -26.13 -11.63
C ALA A 488 3.51 -25.88 -10.20
N GLY A 489 4.15 -24.74 -9.98
CA GLY A 489 4.58 -24.26 -8.66
C GLY A 489 3.40 -24.04 -7.74
N ASP A 490 2.38 -23.30 -8.19
CA ASP A 490 1.17 -23.04 -7.40
C ASP A 490 0.42 -24.32 -7.05
N PHE A 491 0.25 -25.19 -8.04
CA PHE A 491 -0.40 -26.48 -7.85
C PHE A 491 0.35 -27.34 -6.82
N SER A 492 1.69 -27.26 -6.82
CA SER A 492 2.53 -27.98 -5.85
C SER A 492 2.38 -27.41 -4.45
N ILE A 493 2.35 -26.08 -4.29
CA ILE A 493 2.12 -25.41 -3.00
C ILE A 493 0.76 -25.82 -2.43
N PHE A 494 -0.30 -25.73 -3.24
CA PHE A 494 -1.64 -26.11 -2.83
C PHE A 494 -1.70 -27.59 -2.41
N THR A 495 -1.24 -28.50 -3.26
CA THR A 495 -1.28 -29.95 -3.00
C THR A 495 -0.49 -30.32 -1.75
N ASN A 496 0.70 -29.74 -1.57
CA ASN A 496 1.50 -29.99 -0.36
C ASN A 496 0.78 -29.50 0.90
N SER A 497 0.13 -28.33 0.82
CA SER A 497 -0.65 -27.77 1.94
C SER A 497 -1.82 -28.67 2.31
N VAL A 498 -2.53 -29.21 1.33
CA VAL A 498 -3.63 -30.17 1.57
C VAL A 498 -3.12 -31.48 2.16
N LEU A 499 -2.01 -32.04 1.64
CA LEU A 499 -1.44 -33.30 2.14
C LEU A 499 -0.91 -33.20 3.56
N GLN A 500 -0.47 -32.01 3.97
CA GLN A 500 -0.08 -31.72 5.35
C GLN A 500 -1.30 -31.60 6.27
N GLY A 501 -2.52 -31.60 5.73
CA GLY A 501 -3.78 -31.45 6.46
C GLY A 501 -4.02 -30.05 7.00
N CYS A 502 -3.09 -29.12 6.71
CA CYS A 502 -2.88 -27.86 7.39
C CYS A 502 -2.85 -27.91 8.92
#